data_AF-A0A1X7T152-F1
#
_entry.id   AF-A0A1X7T152-F1
#
_cell.length_a   1.000
_cell.length_b   1.000
_cell.length_c   1.000
_cell.angle_alpha   90.00
_cell.angle_beta   90.00
_cell.angle_gamma   90.00
#
_symmetry.space_group_name_H-M   'P 1'
#
loop_
_entity.id
_entity.type
_entity.pdbx_description
1 polymer ?
#
loop_
_entity_poly.entity_id
_entity_poly.type
_entity_poly.pdbx_seq_one_letter_code
_entity_poly.pdbx_strand_id
1 'polypeptide(L)'
;MAKSKTNTRTTPHLQAKLSASESAFSAAFQNAKANYEEELVKLHGSERGKIYRYIRSITKSTELPQTLSFGSKSASDDHTKALLFNEYFYSIFTRSSCSAGSPCPNNWQWPSVYIDSIVCSEDEVYNVLSSLDESKATGLDGICPILLRRCAVALTSPITTLFNLSLSTCSLPLEWRTHLIKPIFKSADRSSGFNYRPVALLPVISKVLEK
;
A
#
# COMPACT_ATOMS: atom_id res chain seq x y z
N MET A 1 16.41 -4.64 37.47
CA MET A 1 15.04 -5.20 37.50
C MET A 1 14.47 -5.16 36.09
N ALA A 2 14.51 -6.29 35.37
CA ALA A 2 14.08 -6.38 33.98
C ALA A 2 12.57 -6.62 33.92
N LYS A 3 11.82 -5.69 33.33
CA LYS A 3 10.37 -5.81 33.14
C LYS A 3 10.08 -6.86 32.05
N SER A 4 9.18 -7.77 32.40
CA SER A 4 8.67 -8.89 31.61
C SER A 4 8.20 -8.44 30.22
N LYS A 5 8.79 -9.04 29.17
CA LYS A 5 8.25 -9.00 27.81
C LYS A 5 7.00 -9.89 27.80
N THR A 6 5.81 -9.30 27.75
CA THR A 6 4.57 -10.04 27.48
C THR A 6 4.62 -10.57 26.05
N ASN A 7 5.13 -11.80 25.92
CA ASN A 7 5.14 -12.57 24.70
C ASN A 7 3.70 -13.05 24.44
N THR A 8 2.92 -12.31 23.65
CA THR A 8 1.61 -12.76 23.15
C THR A 8 1.85 -13.85 22.11
N ARG A 9 2.15 -15.05 22.61
CA ARG A 9 2.37 -16.25 21.82
C ARG A 9 1.01 -16.69 21.26
N THR A 10 0.83 -16.61 19.95
CA THR A 10 -0.32 -17.22 19.25
C THR A 10 -0.43 -18.68 19.68
N THR A 11 -1.53 -19.05 20.33
CA THR A 11 -1.73 -20.41 20.80
C THR A 11 -2.06 -21.33 19.61
N PRO A 12 -1.69 -22.62 19.65
CA PRO A 12 -2.00 -23.56 18.57
C PRO A 12 -3.50 -23.60 18.25
N HIS A 13 -4.36 -23.44 19.26
CA HIS A 13 -5.80 -23.33 19.09
C HIS A 13 -6.22 -22.11 18.25
N LEU A 14 -5.62 -20.93 18.50
CA LEU A 14 -5.93 -19.73 17.70
C LEU A 14 -5.44 -19.86 16.26
N GLN A 15 -4.28 -20.47 16.04
CA GLN A 15 -3.78 -20.77 14.69
C GLN A 15 -4.70 -21.75 13.95
N ALA A 16 -5.15 -22.81 14.61
CA ALA A 16 -6.10 -23.77 14.04
C ALA A 16 -7.46 -23.12 13.73
N LYS A 17 -7.93 -22.22 14.59
CA LYS A 17 -9.17 -21.46 14.35
C LYS A 17 -9.01 -20.51 13.16
N LEU A 18 -7.87 -19.83 13.03
CA LEU A 18 -7.57 -18.96 11.89
C LEU A 18 -7.52 -19.77 10.59
N SER A 19 -6.76 -20.86 10.55
CA SER A 19 -6.63 -21.68 9.33
C SER A 19 -7.95 -22.32 8.91
N ALA A 20 -8.78 -22.76 9.87
CA ALA A 20 -10.13 -23.24 9.60
C ALA A 20 -11.02 -22.13 9.01
N SER A 21 -10.93 -20.90 9.54
CA SER A 21 -11.69 -19.75 9.04
C SER A 21 -11.23 -19.33 7.64
N GLU A 22 -9.92 -19.31 7.39
CA GLU A 22 -9.33 -19.02 6.07
C GLU A 22 -9.76 -20.07 5.03
N SER A 23 -9.76 -21.35 5.41
CA SER A 23 -10.21 -22.44 4.54
C SER A 23 -11.70 -22.33 4.20
N ALA A 24 -12.54 -22.07 5.21
CA ALA A 24 -13.97 -21.85 5.02
C ALA A 24 -14.26 -20.64 4.15
N PHE A 25 -13.53 -19.54 4.35
CA PHE A 25 -13.62 -18.33 3.51
C PHE A 25 -13.23 -18.64 2.07
N SER A 26 -12.11 -19.33 1.85
CA SER A 26 -11.65 -19.68 0.50
C SER A 26 -12.68 -20.53 -0.24
N ALA A 27 -13.26 -21.54 0.42
CA ALA A 27 -14.32 -22.36 -0.15
C ALA A 27 -15.58 -21.53 -0.48
N ALA A 28 -16.03 -20.70 0.45
CA ALA A 28 -17.18 -19.81 0.24
C ALA A 28 -16.94 -18.82 -0.91
N PHE A 29 -15.72 -18.28 -1.02
CA PHE A 29 -15.33 -17.37 -2.09
C PHE A 29 -15.36 -18.05 -3.46
N GLN A 30 -14.80 -19.25 -3.59
CA GLN A 30 -14.85 -20.00 -4.86
C GLN A 30 -16.29 -20.33 -5.27
N ASN A 31 -17.12 -20.77 -4.32
CA ASN A 31 -18.53 -21.04 -4.59
C ASN A 31 -19.29 -19.77 -5.00
N ALA A 32 -19.09 -18.66 -4.30
CA ALA A 32 -19.71 -17.38 -4.64
C ALA A 32 -19.28 -16.89 -6.02
N LYS A 33 -17.99 -17.05 -6.37
CA LYS A 33 -17.46 -16.72 -7.68
C LYS A 33 -18.10 -17.58 -8.78
N ALA A 34 -18.17 -18.89 -8.60
CA ALA A 34 -18.77 -19.80 -9.57
C ALA A 34 -20.26 -19.47 -9.80
N ASN A 35 -21.01 -19.21 -8.72
CA ASN A 35 -22.41 -18.80 -8.81
C ASN A 35 -22.58 -17.48 -9.56
N TYR A 36 -21.73 -16.49 -9.28
CA TYR A 36 -21.74 -15.22 -10.00
C TYR A 36 -21.46 -15.39 -11.50
N GLU A 37 -20.47 -16.21 -11.86
CA GLU A 37 -20.15 -16.50 -13.26
C GLU A 37 -21.31 -17.22 -13.98
N GLU A 38 -21.95 -18.17 -13.30
CA GLU A 38 -23.12 -18.88 -13.83
C GLU A 38 -24.30 -17.92 -14.04
N GLU A 39 -24.62 -17.07 -13.07
CA GLU A 39 -25.67 -16.06 -13.19
C GLU A 39 -25.35 -15.02 -14.28
N LEU A 40 -24.09 -14.62 -14.39
CA LEU A 40 -23.64 -13.69 -15.42
C LEU A 40 -23.94 -14.25 -16.82
N VAL A 41 -23.66 -15.53 -17.06
CA VAL A 41 -23.96 -16.21 -18.33
C VAL A 41 -25.46 -16.40 -18.53
N LYS A 42 -26.19 -16.85 -17.50
CA LYS A 42 -27.65 -17.08 -17.57
C LYS A 42 -28.42 -15.81 -17.90
N LEU A 43 -28.13 -14.71 -17.20
CA LEU A 43 -28.87 -13.45 -17.31
C LEU A 43 -28.43 -12.60 -18.50
N HIS A 44 -27.16 -12.69 -18.89
CA HIS A 44 -26.56 -11.78 -19.89
C HIS A 44 -25.92 -12.50 -21.08
N GLY A 45 -26.23 -13.78 -21.30
CA GLY A 45 -25.78 -14.53 -22.47
C GLY A 45 -26.10 -13.84 -23.80
N SER A 46 -27.24 -13.17 -23.87
CA SER A 46 -27.67 -12.33 -25.00
C SER A 46 -26.98 -10.95 -25.01
N GLU A 47 -26.72 -10.37 -23.83
CA GLU A 47 -26.05 -9.07 -23.65
C GLU A 47 -24.53 -9.24 -23.47
N ARG A 48 -23.85 -9.48 -24.60
CA ARG A 48 -22.40 -9.76 -24.63
C ARG A 48 -21.52 -8.72 -23.92
N GLY A 49 -21.97 -7.47 -23.80
CA GLY A 49 -21.20 -6.37 -23.19
C GLY A 49 -20.80 -6.60 -21.73
N LYS A 50 -21.68 -7.19 -20.90
CA LYS A 50 -21.37 -7.46 -19.48
C LYS A 50 -20.41 -8.65 -19.33
N ILE A 51 -20.59 -9.68 -20.15
CA ILE A 51 -19.69 -10.84 -20.21
C ILE A 51 -18.29 -10.38 -20.66
N TYR A 52 -18.18 -9.60 -21.74
CA TYR A 52 -16.87 -9.10 -22.19
C TYR A 52 -16.22 -8.15 -21.19
N ARG A 53 -16.99 -7.38 -20.42
CA ARG A 53 -16.44 -6.56 -19.33
C ARG A 53 -15.83 -7.43 -18.22
N TYR A 54 -16.52 -8.51 -17.83
CA TYR A 54 -16.00 -9.48 -16.87
C TYR A 54 -14.76 -10.19 -17.41
N ILE A 55 -14.80 -10.73 -18.64
CA ILE A 55 -13.64 -11.36 -19.29
C ILE A 55 -12.47 -10.39 -19.33
N ARG A 56 -12.70 -9.12 -19.74
CA ARG A 56 -11.65 -8.10 -19.75
C ARG A 56 -11.10 -7.87 -18.35
N SER A 57 -11.92 -7.90 -17.29
CA SER A 57 -11.43 -7.72 -15.92
C SER A 57 -10.48 -8.84 -15.46
N ILE A 58 -10.73 -10.08 -15.88
CA ILE A 58 -9.89 -11.24 -15.51
C ILE A 58 -8.71 -11.47 -16.48
N THR A 59 -8.80 -10.98 -17.72
CA THR A 59 -7.74 -11.11 -18.75
C THR A 59 -6.85 -9.88 -18.86
N LYS A 60 -7.17 -8.76 -18.19
CA LYS A 60 -6.35 -7.55 -18.20
C LYS A 60 -4.99 -7.85 -17.56
N SER A 61 -3.99 -8.09 -18.38
CA SER A 61 -2.61 -8.14 -17.92
C SER A 61 -2.23 -6.76 -17.36
N THR A 62 -1.86 -6.76 -16.08
CA THR A 62 -1.25 -5.61 -15.41
C THR A 62 0.27 -5.70 -15.41
N GLU A 63 0.81 -6.69 -16.13
CA GLU A 63 2.20 -7.05 -16.10
C GLU A 63 3.03 -6.11 -16.97
N LEU A 64 4.30 -6.05 -16.61
CA LEU A 64 5.31 -5.39 -17.41
C LEU A 64 5.43 -6.09 -18.77
N PRO A 65 5.89 -5.40 -19.83
CA PRO A 65 6.16 -6.04 -21.11
C PRO A 65 7.15 -7.21 -20.91
N GLN A 66 7.10 -8.18 -21.82
CA GLN A 66 8.03 -9.30 -21.81
C GLN A 66 9.48 -8.82 -21.86
N THR A 67 9.76 -7.83 -22.71
CA THR A 67 11.06 -7.15 -22.79
C THR A 67 10.90 -5.67 -22.53
N LEU A 68 11.77 -5.12 -21.68
CA LEU A 68 11.84 -3.70 -21.34
C LEU A 68 13.19 -3.13 -21.78
N SER A 69 13.21 -1.93 -22.33
CA SER A 69 14.39 -1.25 -22.85
C SER A 69 14.55 0.15 -22.27
N PHE A 70 15.81 0.52 -21.99
CA PHE A 70 16.23 1.85 -21.58
C PHE A 70 17.43 2.25 -22.45
N GLY A 71 17.16 2.76 -23.65
CA GLY A 71 18.19 3.09 -24.63
C GLY A 71 18.87 1.82 -25.13
N SER A 72 20.17 1.66 -24.84
CA SER A 72 20.94 0.46 -25.21
C SER A 72 20.78 -0.72 -24.25
N LYS A 73 20.27 -0.50 -23.03
CA LYS A 73 20.02 -1.58 -22.06
C LYS A 73 18.66 -2.21 -22.30
N SER A 74 18.55 -3.54 -22.20
CA SER A 74 17.26 -4.24 -22.22
C SER A 74 17.25 -5.43 -21.25
N ALA A 75 16.06 -5.82 -20.81
CA ALA A 75 15.85 -6.91 -19.86
C ALA A 75 14.54 -7.65 -20.15
N SER A 76 14.54 -8.96 -19.95
CA SER A 76 13.35 -9.82 -20.05
C SER A 76 12.95 -10.44 -18.71
N ASP A 77 13.89 -10.57 -17.76
CA ASP A 77 13.64 -11.05 -16.40
C ASP A 77 13.20 -9.92 -15.46
N ASP A 78 12.35 -10.26 -14.49
CA ASP A 78 11.73 -9.26 -13.61
C ASP A 78 12.72 -8.59 -12.66
N HIS A 79 13.76 -9.30 -12.24
CA HIS A 79 14.80 -8.76 -11.36
C HIS A 79 15.60 -7.65 -12.05
N THR A 80 16.09 -7.91 -13.27
CA THR A 80 16.84 -6.93 -14.04
C THR A 80 15.95 -5.77 -14.49
N LYS A 81 14.67 -6.02 -14.83
CA LYS A 81 13.70 -4.93 -15.06
C LYS A 81 13.59 -4.02 -13.85
N ALA A 82 13.48 -4.58 -12.65
CA ALA A 82 13.39 -3.81 -11.41
C ALA A 82 14.67 -2.97 -11.16
N LEU A 83 15.85 -3.55 -11.40
CA LEU A 83 17.12 -2.81 -11.31
C LEU A 83 17.18 -1.65 -12.29
N LEU A 84 16.82 -1.86 -13.56
CA LEU A 84 16.81 -0.80 -14.58
C LEU A 84 15.80 0.31 -14.24
N PHE A 85 14.61 -0.04 -13.75
CA PHE A 85 13.67 0.95 -13.23
C PHE A 85 14.25 1.73 -12.06
N ASN A 86 14.91 1.06 -11.12
CA ASN A 86 15.51 1.72 -9.96
C ASN A 86 16.61 2.72 -10.39
N GLU A 87 17.53 2.31 -11.27
CA GLU A 87 18.55 3.20 -11.84
C GLU A 87 17.92 4.43 -12.50
N TYR A 88 16.94 4.22 -13.38
CA TYR A 88 16.26 5.31 -14.08
C TYR A 88 15.49 6.23 -13.14
N PHE A 89 14.63 5.69 -12.28
CA PHE A 89 13.83 6.47 -11.34
C PHE A 89 14.68 7.24 -10.34
N TYR A 90 15.81 6.67 -9.93
CA TYR A 90 16.79 7.38 -9.12
C TYR A 90 17.42 8.55 -9.88
N SER A 91 17.79 8.35 -11.15
CA SER A 91 18.44 9.39 -11.97
C SER A 91 17.55 10.60 -12.25
N ILE A 92 16.23 10.41 -12.37
CA ILE A 92 15.27 11.51 -12.62
C ILE A 92 14.79 12.19 -11.35
N PHE A 93 15.16 11.67 -10.17
CA PHE A 93 14.81 12.29 -8.91
C PHE A 93 15.69 13.52 -8.69
N THR A 94 15.07 14.69 -8.52
CA THR A 94 15.81 15.91 -8.20
C THR A 94 16.47 15.73 -6.85
N ARG A 95 17.77 15.50 -6.84
CA ARG A 95 18.57 15.64 -5.62
C ARG A 95 18.52 17.11 -5.26
N SER A 96 17.95 17.43 -4.09
CA SER A 96 18.18 18.73 -3.47
C SER A 96 19.68 18.82 -3.18
N SER A 97 20.46 19.32 -4.14
CA SER A 97 21.79 19.82 -3.84
C SER A 97 21.55 21.08 -3.03
N CYS A 98 21.55 20.93 -1.71
CA CYS A 98 21.88 22.02 -0.82
C CYS A 98 23.26 22.49 -1.27
N SER A 99 23.32 23.45 -2.19
CA SER A 99 24.57 24.07 -2.56
C SER A 99 25.15 24.62 -1.28
N ALA A 100 26.43 24.37 -1.02
CA ALA A 100 27.13 24.86 0.18
C ALA A 100 27.17 26.39 0.30
N GLY A 101 26.53 27.12 -0.62
CA GLY A 101 26.29 28.58 -0.59
C GLY A 101 24.82 28.99 -0.67
N SER A 102 23.86 28.06 -0.67
CA SER A 102 22.49 28.41 -0.28
C SER A 102 22.56 28.75 1.19
N PRO A 103 22.12 29.94 1.66
CA PRO A 103 22.17 30.22 3.08
C PRO A 103 21.35 29.13 3.76
N CYS A 104 22.03 28.22 4.48
CA CYS A 104 21.44 27.60 5.64
C CYS A 104 20.79 28.78 6.37
N PRO A 105 19.46 28.79 6.56
CA PRO A 105 18.81 29.93 7.16
C PRO A 105 19.18 29.94 8.64
N ASN A 106 20.42 30.37 8.94
CA ASN A 106 20.94 30.58 10.28
C ASN A 106 20.15 31.68 11.01
N ASN A 107 19.20 32.30 10.32
CA ASN A 107 18.31 33.34 10.80
C ASN A 107 16.82 33.00 10.59
N TRP A 108 16.45 31.72 10.35
CA TRP A 108 15.06 31.33 10.55
C TRP A 108 14.77 31.46 12.05
N GLN A 109 14.15 32.58 12.41
CA GLN A 109 13.42 32.67 13.66
C GLN A 109 12.38 31.56 13.62
N TRP A 110 12.57 30.53 14.44
CA TRP A 110 11.54 29.56 14.69
C TRP A 110 10.26 30.33 15.04
N PRO A 111 9.13 29.99 14.40
CA PRO A 111 7.87 30.59 14.78
C PRO A 111 7.72 30.51 16.30
N SER A 112 7.38 31.63 16.94
CA SER A 112 7.12 31.65 18.39
C SER A 112 5.95 30.74 18.78
N VAL A 113 5.13 30.36 17.79
CA VAL A 113 4.09 29.34 17.88
C VAL A 113 4.61 28.06 17.24
N TYR A 114 4.85 27.05 18.07
CA TYR A 114 5.18 25.71 17.63
C TYR A 114 4.11 24.74 18.15
N ILE A 115 3.92 23.65 17.41
CA ILE A 115 3.08 22.56 17.88
C ILE A 115 3.91 21.80 18.92
N ASP A 116 3.56 21.94 20.20
CA ASP A 116 4.29 21.28 21.30
C ASP A 116 3.84 19.84 21.53
N SER A 117 2.61 19.52 21.13
CA SER A 117 1.99 18.22 21.33
C SER A 117 0.93 17.98 20.25
N ILE A 118 1.01 16.80 19.65
CA ILE A 118 -0.01 16.26 18.76
C ILE A 118 -0.48 14.97 19.45
N VAL A 119 -1.76 14.92 19.77
CA VAL A 119 -2.39 13.74 20.35
C VAL A 119 -3.56 13.36 19.47
N CYS A 120 -3.54 12.15 18.95
CA CYS A 120 -4.65 11.55 18.24
C CYS A 120 -5.67 11.02 19.25
N SER A 121 -6.94 11.41 19.10
CA SER A 121 -8.06 10.79 19.81
C SER A 121 -8.53 9.52 19.12
N GLU A 122 -9.17 8.61 19.87
CA GLU A 122 -9.77 7.40 19.28
C GLU A 122 -10.88 7.75 18.28
N ASP A 123 -11.65 8.81 18.52
CA ASP A 123 -12.70 9.27 17.60
C ASP A 123 -12.13 9.72 16.24
N GLU A 124 -11.05 10.51 16.24
CA GLU A 124 -10.37 10.92 15.01
C GLU A 124 -9.85 9.71 14.24
N VAL A 125 -9.14 8.81 14.92
CA VAL A 125 -8.58 7.61 14.29
C VAL A 125 -9.69 6.70 13.75
N TYR A 126 -10.76 6.50 14.49
CA TYR A 126 -11.92 5.73 14.04
C TYR A 126 -12.55 6.33 12.79
N ASN A 127 -12.73 7.66 12.74
CA ASN A 127 -13.30 8.35 11.60
C ASN A 127 -12.42 8.22 10.35
N VAL A 128 -11.10 8.33 10.50
CA VAL A 128 -10.17 8.13 9.38
C VAL A 128 -10.18 6.67 8.90
N LEU A 129 -10.15 5.69 9.80
CA LEU A 129 -10.21 4.26 9.46
C LEU A 129 -11.53 3.91 8.75
N SER A 130 -12.66 4.41 9.25
CA SER A 130 -14.00 4.14 8.73
C SER A 130 -14.25 4.79 7.35
N SER A 131 -13.50 5.84 7.03
CA SER A 131 -13.57 6.56 5.75
C SER A 131 -12.52 6.13 4.72
N LEU A 132 -11.75 5.07 4.99
CA LEU A 132 -10.78 4.54 4.03
C LEU A 132 -11.47 4.08 2.74
N ASP A 133 -10.88 4.45 1.60
CA ASP A 133 -11.29 3.95 0.30
C ASP A 133 -10.77 2.51 0.12
N GLU A 134 -11.69 1.53 0.17
CA GLU A 134 -11.41 0.10 0.05
C GLU A 134 -10.73 -0.28 -1.27
N SER A 135 -10.85 0.55 -2.31
CA SER A 135 -10.27 0.31 -3.63
C SER A 135 -8.79 0.70 -3.74
N LYS A 136 -8.22 1.36 -2.72
CA LYS A 136 -6.81 1.79 -2.75
C LYS A 136 -5.86 0.61 -2.64
N ALA A 137 -4.69 0.78 -3.25
CA ALA A 137 -3.63 -0.22 -3.25
C ALA A 137 -3.03 -0.43 -1.85
N THR A 138 -2.74 -1.69 -1.55
CA THR A 138 -2.02 -2.15 -0.36
C THR A 138 -0.54 -1.77 -0.42
N GLY A 139 0.05 -1.49 0.74
CA GLY A 139 1.49 -1.27 0.88
C GLY A 139 2.30 -2.57 0.82
N LEU A 140 3.60 -2.47 1.11
CA LEU A 140 4.50 -3.64 1.17
C LEU A 140 4.18 -4.58 2.34
N ASP A 141 3.52 -4.07 3.38
CA ASP A 141 3.11 -4.78 4.59
C ASP A 141 1.92 -5.73 4.38
N GLY A 142 1.26 -5.67 3.22
CA GLY A 142 0.11 -6.52 2.92
C GLY A 142 -1.20 -6.11 3.63
N ILE A 143 -1.20 -5.03 4.41
CA ILE A 143 -2.37 -4.57 5.16
C ILE A 143 -3.26 -3.70 4.26
N CYS A 144 -4.37 -4.27 3.80
CA CYS A 144 -5.26 -3.61 2.85
C CYS A 144 -6.23 -2.62 3.53
N PRO A 145 -6.67 -1.55 2.82
CA PRO A 145 -7.61 -0.58 3.38
C PRO A 145 -8.95 -1.19 3.80
N ILE A 146 -9.43 -2.20 3.05
CA ILE A 146 -10.67 -2.92 3.35
C ILE A 146 -10.62 -3.61 4.72
N LEU A 147 -9.49 -4.22 5.09
CA LEU A 147 -9.33 -4.85 6.39
C LEU A 147 -9.35 -3.80 7.51
N LEU A 148 -8.60 -2.72 7.34
CA LEU A 148 -8.56 -1.63 8.31
C LEU A 148 -9.93 -0.98 8.54
N ARG A 149 -10.67 -0.75 7.46
CA ARG A 149 -12.02 -0.17 7.51
C ARG A 149 -13.02 -1.12 8.19
N ARG A 150 -13.06 -2.38 7.76
CA ARG A 150 -14.01 -3.37 8.31
C ARG A 150 -13.72 -3.73 9.76
N CYS A 151 -12.46 -3.62 10.17
CA CYS A 151 -12.03 -3.86 11.55
C CYS A 151 -11.81 -2.56 12.35
N ALA A 152 -12.28 -1.40 11.87
CA ALA A 152 -12.00 -0.11 12.48
C ALA A 152 -12.33 -0.07 13.97
N VAL A 153 -13.49 -0.61 14.38
CA VAL A 153 -13.91 -0.67 15.79
C VAL A 153 -12.87 -1.36 16.67
N ALA A 154 -12.37 -2.52 16.25
CA ALA A 154 -11.39 -3.30 17.01
C ALA A 154 -9.98 -2.72 16.95
N LEU A 155 -9.65 -2.04 15.85
CA LEU A 155 -8.30 -1.53 15.58
C LEU A 155 -8.07 -0.09 16.07
N THR A 156 -9.12 0.67 16.35
CA THR A 156 -9.02 2.09 16.71
C THR A 156 -8.13 2.28 17.93
N SER A 157 -8.43 1.62 19.05
CA SER A 157 -7.65 1.79 20.29
C SER A 157 -6.16 1.42 20.15
N PRO A 158 -5.79 0.23 19.61
CA PRO A 158 -4.38 -0.10 19.43
C PRO A 158 -3.65 0.80 18.42
N ILE A 159 -4.30 1.22 17.33
CA ILE A 159 -3.71 2.13 16.34
C ILE A 159 -3.50 3.53 16.95
N THR A 160 -4.47 4.05 17.70
CA THR A 160 -4.37 5.34 18.39
C THR A 160 -3.20 5.35 19.37
N THR A 161 -3.07 4.28 20.16
CA THR A 161 -1.94 4.12 21.08
C THR A 161 -0.60 4.13 20.33
N LEU A 162 -0.53 3.43 19.19
CA LEU A 162 0.67 3.36 18.36
C LEU A 162 1.04 4.72 17.74
N PHE A 163 0.05 5.50 17.28
CA PHE A 163 0.25 6.86 16.77
C PHE A 163 0.79 7.79 17.85
N ASN A 164 0.13 7.83 19.00
CA ASN A 164 0.55 8.70 20.11
C ASN A 164 1.94 8.32 20.64
N LEU A 165 2.27 7.03 20.67
CA LEU A 165 3.63 6.60 21.00
C LEU A 165 4.65 7.08 19.94
N SER A 166 4.32 6.96 18.66
CA SER A 166 5.21 7.40 17.58
C SER A 166 5.44 8.91 17.58
N LEU A 167 4.37 9.69 17.83
CA LEU A 167 4.41 11.14 17.92
C LEU A 167 5.19 11.61 19.16
N SER A 168 4.91 11.04 20.34
CA SER A 168 5.59 11.43 21.60
C SER A 168 7.08 11.06 21.63
N THR A 169 7.48 10.01 20.90
CA THR A 169 8.89 9.60 20.76
C THR A 169 9.59 10.20 19.55
N CYS A 170 8.87 11.00 18.74
CA CYS A 170 9.35 11.53 17.46
C CYS A 170 9.95 10.44 16.54
N SER A 171 9.39 9.23 16.57
CA SER A 171 9.95 8.07 15.89
C SER A 171 8.84 7.25 15.23
N LEU A 172 8.97 7.05 13.92
CA LEU A 172 8.07 6.20 13.13
C LEU A 172 8.68 4.80 12.93
N PRO A 173 7.86 3.74 12.88
CA PRO A 173 8.29 2.41 12.47
C PRO A 173 9.00 2.43 11.11
N LEU A 174 10.02 1.57 10.94
CA LEU A 174 10.74 1.45 9.68
C LEU A 174 9.80 1.01 8.55
N GLU A 175 8.87 0.13 8.86
CA GLU A 175 7.86 -0.40 7.97
C GLU A 175 7.03 0.74 7.36
N TRP A 176 6.63 1.73 8.16
CA TRP A 176 5.85 2.89 7.70
C TRP A 176 6.65 3.81 6.79
N ARG A 177 7.96 3.88 7.02
CA ARG A 177 8.92 4.62 6.20
C ARG A 177 9.39 3.86 4.96
N THR A 178 9.00 2.59 4.81
CA THR A 178 9.38 1.75 3.67
C THR A 178 8.26 1.76 2.64
N HIS A 179 8.60 2.06 1.40
CA HIS A 179 7.61 2.23 0.33
C HIS A 179 7.91 1.30 -0.83
N LEU A 180 6.86 0.74 -1.43
CA LEU A 180 6.98 -0.03 -2.66
C LEU A 180 6.93 0.92 -3.85
N ILE A 181 8.03 1.04 -4.60
CA ILE A 181 8.07 1.80 -5.84
C ILE A 181 7.50 0.96 -6.97
N LYS A 182 6.31 1.33 -7.45
CA LYS A 182 5.63 0.65 -8.55
C LYS A 182 5.77 1.46 -9.85
N PRO A 183 6.34 0.89 -10.92
CA PRO A 183 6.34 1.53 -12.23
C PRO A 183 4.92 1.54 -12.80
N ILE A 184 4.41 2.72 -13.14
CA ILE A 184 3.11 2.90 -13.79
C ILE A 184 3.31 3.40 -15.21
N PHE A 185 2.81 2.64 -16.18
CA PHE A 185 2.85 3.02 -17.58
C PHE A 185 2.06 4.32 -17.81
N LYS A 186 2.67 5.28 -18.51
CA LYS A 186 2.05 6.54 -18.90
C LYS A 186 1.33 6.39 -20.25
N SER A 187 2.10 6.25 -21.33
CA SER A 187 1.63 6.28 -22.73
C SER A 187 2.73 5.83 -23.70
N ALA A 188 2.43 5.74 -24.99
CA ALA A 188 3.33 5.35 -26.08
C ALA A 188 3.74 3.85 -26.05
N ASP A 189 5.01 3.53 -26.27
CA ASP A 189 5.48 2.15 -26.31
C ASP A 189 5.71 1.61 -24.88
N ARG A 190 5.05 0.48 -24.58
CA ARG A 190 5.21 -0.22 -23.30
C ARG A 190 6.57 -0.85 -23.13
N SER A 191 7.27 -1.19 -24.22
CA SER A 191 8.60 -1.81 -24.17
C SER A 191 9.69 -0.81 -23.76
N SER A 192 9.43 0.50 -23.84
CA SER A 192 10.35 1.54 -23.39
C SER A 192 10.11 1.90 -21.92
N GLY A 193 11.11 1.67 -21.07
CA GLY A 193 11.06 1.98 -19.66
C GLY A 193 10.96 3.47 -19.33
N PHE A 194 11.35 4.34 -20.26
CA PHE A 194 11.20 5.81 -20.12
C PHE A 194 9.74 6.26 -20.05
N ASN A 195 8.82 5.44 -20.57
CA ASN A 195 7.38 5.70 -20.62
C ASN A 195 6.63 5.34 -19.33
N TYR A 196 7.35 5.09 -18.23
CA TYR A 196 6.78 4.80 -16.93
C TYR A 196 7.06 5.94 -15.95
N ARG A 197 6.22 6.08 -14.91
CA ARG A 197 6.48 6.90 -13.73
C ARG A 197 6.66 6.03 -12.49
N PRO A 198 7.54 6.41 -11.56
CA PRO A 198 7.53 5.83 -10.23
C PRO A 198 6.27 6.29 -9.48
N VAL A 199 5.59 5.36 -8.83
CA VAL A 199 4.57 5.65 -7.81
C VAL A 199 4.98 4.95 -6.52
N ALA A 200 5.14 5.71 -5.45
CA ALA A 200 5.40 5.15 -4.12
C ALA A 200 4.09 4.68 -3.49
N LEU A 201 4.00 3.40 -3.16
CA LEU A 201 2.92 2.82 -2.37
C LEU A 201 3.38 2.74 -0.92
N LEU A 202 2.85 3.64 -0.10
CA LEU A 202 3.07 3.66 1.35
C LEU A 202 2.11 2.69 2.05
N PRO A 203 2.50 2.12 3.21
CA PRO A 203 1.60 1.43 4.12
C PRO A 203 0.35 2.26 4.42
N VAL A 204 -0.80 1.61 4.44
CA VAL A 204 -2.08 2.31 4.62
C VAL A 204 -2.12 2.98 5.99
N ILE A 205 -1.58 2.33 7.02
CA ILE A 205 -1.53 2.87 8.38
C ILE A 205 -0.67 4.15 8.45
N SER A 206 0.44 4.23 7.71
CA SER A 206 1.24 5.47 7.61
C SER A 206 0.40 6.63 7.07
N LYS A 207 -0.39 6.38 6.01
CA LYS A 207 -1.29 7.38 5.42
C LYS A 207 -2.45 7.78 6.34
N VAL A 208 -2.83 6.92 7.28
CA VAL A 208 -3.86 7.25 8.29
C VAL A 208 -3.29 8.27 9.27
N LEU A 209 -2.02 8.14 9.68
CA LEU A 209 -1.36 9.12 10.56
C LEU A 209 -1.15 10.49 9.88
N GLU A 210 -0.97 10.51 8.56
CA GLU A 210 -0.77 11.75 7.79
C GLU A 210 -2.04 12.60 7.60
N LYS A 211 -3.22 12.06 7.93
CA LYS A 211 -4.52 12.71 7.76
C LYS A 211 -5.02 13.33 9.05
#